data_AF-A0A3B1JFZ0-F1
#
_entry.id   AF-A0A3B1JFZ0-F1
#
_cell.length_a   1.000
_cell.length_b   1.000
_cell.length_c   1.000
_cell.angle_alpha   90.00
_cell.angle_beta   90.00
_cell.angle_gamma   90.00
#
_symmetry.space_group_name_H-M   'P 1'
#
loop_
_entity.id
_entity.type
_entity.pdbx_description
1 polymer ?
#
loop_
_entity_poly.entity_id
_entity_poly.type
_entity_poly.pdbx_seq_one_letter_code
_entity_poly.pdbx_strand_id
1 'polypeptide(L)'
;MYLCFLIENRSAGSRRYRLAAVGLGLLCVLLLTAITVLWIQFNHLTAERDQLQTSYTNLTAERDQLQTSYTNLTAERDQLQTSYTNLTAERDQLNTVWIGLSDGETEGDWKWVDGSELITGFWYPGEPNSYGDEDCGLYGYWSDPVNNWNDYPCNQQFFWISLCFSSNPLNLYNFQSQVK
;
A
#
# COMPACT_ATOMS: atom_id res chain seq x y z
N MET A 1 -17.47 62.76 -86.84
CA MET A 1 -16.54 62.62 -85.69
C MET A 1 -17.02 61.67 -84.60
N TYR A 2 -18.34 61.45 -84.39
CA TYR A 2 -18.86 60.55 -83.34
C TYR A 2 -18.74 59.04 -83.64
N LEU A 3 -18.67 58.63 -84.91
CA LEU A 3 -18.60 57.20 -85.28
C LEU A 3 -17.21 56.56 -85.10
N CYS A 4 -16.10 57.32 -85.16
CA CYS A 4 -14.76 56.79 -84.83
C CYS A 4 -14.58 56.55 -83.33
N PHE A 5 -15.12 57.44 -82.48
CA PHE A 5 -15.02 57.30 -81.03
C PHE A 5 -15.79 56.08 -80.49
N LEU A 6 -16.90 55.70 -81.13
CA LEU A 6 -17.71 54.56 -80.71
C LEU A 6 -17.12 53.19 -81.12
N ILE A 7 -16.31 53.12 -82.19
CA ILE A 7 -15.64 51.88 -82.60
C ILE A 7 -14.43 51.59 -81.71
N GLU A 8 -13.65 52.61 -81.32
CA GLU A 8 -12.58 52.49 -80.32
C GLU A 8 -13.13 52.15 -78.92
N ASN A 9 -14.29 52.71 -78.54
CA ASN A 9 -14.89 52.46 -77.22
C ASN A 9 -15.60 51.07 -77.12
N ARG A 10 -16.15 50.52 -78.23
CA ARG A 10 -16.65 49.12 -78.28
C ARG A 10 -15.52 48.09 -78.20
N SER A 11 -14.37 48.37 -78.83
CA SER A 11 -13.15 47.54 -78.75
C SER A 11 -12.50 47.58 -77.36
N ALA A 12 -12.46 48.75 -76.71
CA ALA A 12 -11.91 48.92 -75.37
C ALA A 12 -12.77 48.27 -74.28
N GLY A 13 -14.11 48.40 -74.35
CA GLY A 13 -15.04 47.80 -73.39
C GLY A 13 -14.97 46.26 -73.40
N SER A 14 -15.05 45.63 -74.56
CA SER A 14 -14.95 44.16 -74.70
C SER A 14 -13.62 43.59 -74.20
N ARG A 15 -12.50 44.32 -74.38
CA ARG A 15 -11.17 43.93 -73.86
C ARG A 15 -11.10 43.99 -72.33
N ARG A 16 -11.73 45.00 -71.71
CA ARG A 16 -11.85 45.14 -70.25
C ARG A 16 -12.71 44.03 -69.63
N TYR A 17 -13.86 43.69 -70.23
CA TYR A 17 -14.69 42.56 -69.77
C TYR A 17 -13.97 41.22 -69.92
N ARG A 18 -13.21 41.01 -71.00
CA ARG A 18 -12.38 39.80 -71.18
C ARG A 18 -11.31 39.69 -70.10
N LEU A 19 -10.61 40.77 -69.76
CA LEU A 19 -9.61 40.78 -68.68
C LEU A 19 -10.24 40.53 -67.30
N ALA A 20 -11.39 41.14 -67.01
CA ALA A 20 -12.12 40.89 -65.76
C ALA A 20 -12.62 39.44 -65.66
N ALA A 21 -13.12 38.86 -66.75
CA ALA A 21 -13.55 37.46 -66.81
C ALA A 21 -12.39 36.48 -66.60
N VAL A 22 -11.22 36.76 -67.20
CA VAL A 22 -10.00 35.98 -66.98
C VAL A 22 -9.54 36.08 -65.52
N GLY A 23 -9.56 37.28 -64.93
CA GLY A 23 -9.21 37.49 -63.52
C GLY A 23 -10.13 36.74 -62.56
N LEU A 24 -11.45 36.79 -62.78
CA LEU A 24 -12.43 36.06 -61.98
C LEU A 24 -12.32 34.54 -62.15
N GLY A 25 -12.05 34.06 -63.37
CA GLY A 25 -11.83 32.64 -63.65
C GLY A 25 -10.59 32.11 -62.93
N LEU A 26 -9.46 32.84 -63.00
CA LEU A 26 -8.23 32.48 -62.29
C LEU A 26 -8.44 32.49 -60.77
N LEU A 27 -9.12 33.50 -60.23
CA LEU A 27 -9.46 33.56 -58.81
C LEU A 27 -10.32 32.37 -58.37
N CYS A 28 -11.33 32.00 -59.16
CA CYS A 28 -12.18 30.84 -58.89
C CYS A 28 -11.36 29.54 -58.84
N VAL A 29 -10.46 29.32 -59.82
CA VAL A 29 -9.59 28.14 -59.84
C VAL A 29 -8.68 28.10 -58.62
N LEU A 30 -8.06 29.23 -58.25
CA LEU A 30 -7.22 29.31 -57.06
C LEU A 30 -8.00 28.98 -55.78
N LEU A 31 -9.21 29.53 -55.62
CA LEU A 31 -10.07 29.23 -54.48
C LEU A 31 -10.48 27.75 -54.42
N LEU A 32 -10.85 27.15 -55.55
CA LEU A 32 -11.21 25.72 -55.61
C LEU A 32 -10.03 24.81 -55.25
N THR A 33 -8.82 25.15 -55.72
CA THR A 33 -7.61 24.40 -55.35
C THR A 33 -7.30 24.53 -53.86
N ALA A 34 -7.42 25.73 -53.28
CA ALA A 34 -7.20 25.94 -51.85
C ALA A 34 -8.21 25.16 -50.99
N ILE A 35 -9.49 25.17 -51.38
CA ILE A 35 -10.57 24.45 -50.67
C ILE A 35 -10.35 22.93 -50.75
N THR A 36 -10.01 22.41 -51.93
CA THR A 36 -9.77 20.97 -52.10
C THR A 36 -8.56 20.47 -51.32
N VAL A 37 -7.46 21.24 -51.30
CA VAL A 37 -6.28 20.93 -50.47
C VAL A 37 -6.63 20.97 -48.98
N LEU A 38 -7.35 21.99 -48.53
CA LEU A 38 -7.78 22.12 -47.14
C LEU A 38 -8.65 20.93 -46.71
N TRP A 39 -9.58 20.50 -47.57
CA TRP A 39 -10.43 19.34 -47.31
C TRP A 39 -9.63 18.03 -47.16
N ILE A 40 -8.63 17.82 -48.01
CA ILE A 40 -7.72 16.66 -47.90
C ILE A 40 -6.95 16.70 -46.57
N GLN A 41 -6.38 17.86 -46.22
CA GLN A 41 -5.65 18.03 -44.96
C GLN A 41 -6.56 17.78 -43.75
N PHE A 42 -7.81 18.28 -43.79
CA PHE A 42 -8.79 18.06 -42.75
C PHE A 42 -9.14 16.58 -42.58
N ASN A 43 -9.33 15.85 -43.68
CA ASN A 43 -9.59 14.40 -43.63
C ASN A 43 -8.39 13.62 -43.08
N HIS A 44 -7.17 13.99 -43.47
CA HIS A 44 -5.95 13.37 -42.95
C HIS A 44 -5.81 13.57 -41.44
N LEU A 45 -5.95 14.81 -40.97
CA LEU A 45 -5.92 15.14 -39.55
C LEU A 45 -7.06 14.44 -38.78
N THR A 46 -8.23 14.26 -39.41
CA THR A 46 -9.34 13.51 -38.82
C THR A 46 -8.97 12.04 -38.61
N ALA A 47 -8.32 11.41 -39.59
CA ALA A 47 -7.88 10.02 -39.48
C ALA A 47 -6.79 9.84 -38.41
N GLU A 48 -5.80 10.74 -38.34
CA GLU A 48 -4.77 10.73 -37.28
C GLU A 48 -5.39 10.89 -35.89
N ARG A 49 -6.37 11.80 -35.75
CA ARG A 49 -7.12 11.99 -34.51
C ARG A 49 -7.88 10.73 -34.12
N ASP A 50 -8.54 10.08 -35.07
CA ASP A 50 -9.30 8.85 -34.80
C ASP A 50 -8.37 7.70 -34.38
N GLN A 51 -7.22 7.55 -35.03
CA GLN A 51 -6.19 6.58 -34.63
C GLN A 51 -5.67 6.86 -33.22
N LEU A 52 -5.34 8.13 -32.93
CA LEU A 52 -4.87 8.53 -31.61
C LEU A 52 -5.95 8.29 -30.54
N GLN A 53 -7.22 8.55 -30.87
CA GLN A 53 -8.35 8.31 -29.99
C GLN A 53 -8.48 6.81 -29.66
N THR A 54 -8.37 5.93 -30.65
CA THR A 54 -8.40 4.48 -30.43
C THR A 54 -7.24 4.03 -29.55
N SER A 55 -6.03 4.55 -29.78
CA SER A 55 -4.87 4.23 -28.94
C SER A 55 -5.08 4.69 -27.49
N TYR A 56 -5.60 5.91 -27.30
CA TYR A 56 -5.90 6.46 -25.98
C TYR A 56 -6.95 5.64 -25.22
N THR A 57 -8.02 5.19 -25.90
CA THR A 57 -9.05 4.37 -25.27
C THR A 57 -8.52 2.98 -24.89
N ASN A 58 -7.69 2.37 -25.74
CA ASN A 58 -7.07 1.08 -25.45
C ASN A 58 -6.14 1.19 -24.23
N LEU A 59 -5.28 2.23 -24.20
CA LEU A 59 -4.39 2.47 -23.07
C LEU A 59 -5.16 2.79 -21.78
N THR A 60 -6.30 3.47 -21.88
CA THR A 60 -7.18 3.71 -20.73
C THR A 60 -7.74 2.40 -20.18
N ALA A 61 -8.17 1.49 -21.05
CA ALA A 61 -8.65 0.16 -20.63
C ALA A 61 -7.53 -0.67 -19.99
N GLU A 62 -6.31 -0.65 -20.53
CA GLU A 62 -5.15 -1.30 -19.93
C GLU A 62 -4.83 -0.72 -18.54
N ARG A 63 -4.87 0.60 -18.40
CA ARG A 63 -4.70 1.28 -17.11
C ARG A 63 -5.78 0.86 -16.10
N ASP A 64 -7.03 0.77 -16.52
CA ASP A 64 -8.13 0.37 -15.61
C ASP A 64 -8.04 -1.11 -15.20
N GLN A 65 -7.57 -1.97 -16.10
CA GLN A 65 -7.25 -3.37 -15.78
C GLN A 65 -6.10 -3.48 -14.77
N LEU A 66 -5.01 -2.75 -15.01
CA LEU A 66 -3.87 -2.69 -14.09
C LEU A 66 -4.27 -2.12 -12.73
N GLN A 67 -5.09 -1.07 -12.72
CA GLN A 67 -5.61 -0.48 -11.49
C GLN A 67 -6.42 -1.50 -10.68
N THR A 68 -7.27 -2.28 -11.36
CA THR A 68 -8.05 -3.35 -10.73
C THR A 68 -7.14 -4.43 -10.13
N SER A 69 -6.12 -4.86 -10.86
CA SER A 69 -5.13 -5.83 -10.37
C SER A 69 -4.38 -5.29 -9.14
N TYR A 70 -3.98 -4.02 -9.17
CA TYR A 70 -3.29 -3.36 -8.06
C TYR A 70 -4.16 -3.28 -6.80
N THR A 71 -5.45 -2.94 -6.95
CA THR A 71 -6.38 -2.90 -5.81
C THR A 71 -6.62 -4.28 -5.20
N ASN A 72 -6.74 -5.31 -6.05
CA ASN A 72 -6.89 -6.69 -5.57
C ASN A 72 -5.64 -7.14 -4.78
N LEU A 73 -4.45 -6.89 -5.33
CA LEU A 73 -3.19 -7.23 -4.65
C LEU A 73 -3.01 -6.45 -3.34
N THR A 74 -3.47 -5.20 -3.29
CA THR A 74 -3.47 -4.40 -2.06
C THR A 74 -4.36 -5.02 -0.99
N ALA A 75 -5.56 -5.47 -1.37
CA ALA A 75 -6.46 -6.16 -0.45
C ALA A 75 -5.87 -7.49 0.05
N GLU A 76 -5.24 -8.29 -0.83
CA GLU A 76 -4.53 -9.52 -0.44
C GLU A 76 -3.38 -9.23 0.53
N ARG A 77 -2.60 -8.18 0.28
CA ARG A 77 -1.53 -7.75 1.19
C ARG A 77 -2.07 -7.33 2.55
N ASP A 78 -3.18 -6.61 2.61
CA ASP A 78 -3.79 -6.18 3.87
C ASP A 78 -4.36 -7.37 4.67
N GLN A 79 -4.91 -8.36 3.98
CA GLN A 79 -5.34 -9.63 4.59
C GLN A 79 -4.16 -10.41 5.17
N LEU A 80 -3.08 -10.57 4.39
CA LEU A 80 -1.86 -11.24 4.84
C LEU A 80 -1.23 -10.51 6.03
N GLN A 81 -1.18 -9.18 5.98
CA GLN A 81 -0.66 -8.37 7.08
C GLN A 81 -1.46 -8.61 8.36
N THR A 82 -2.79 -8.65 8.26
CA THR A 82 -3.68 -8.94 9.39
C THR A 82 -3.43 -10.34 9.96
N SER A 83 -3.30 -11.34 9.09
CA SER A 83 -3.00 -12.71 9.52
C SER A 83 -1.65 -12.79 10.24
N TYR A 84 -0.62 -12.11 9.72
CA TYR A 84 0.71 -12.07 10.33
C TYR A 84 0.70 -11.40 11.70
N THR A 85 -0.01 -10.28 11.86
CA THR A 85 -0.11 -9.59 13.16
C THR A 85 -0.84 -10.44 14.19
N ASN A 86 -1.89 -11.16 13.78
CA ASN A 86 -2.63 -12.06 14.68
C ASN A 86 -1.74 -13.22 15.13
N LEU A 87 -1.05 -13.88 14.20
CA LEU A 87 -0.11 -14.96 14.53
C LEU A 87 1.04 -14.48 15.43
N THR A 88 1.52 -13.26 15.22
CA THR A 88 2.55 -12.64 16.07
C THR A 88 2.04 -12.45 17.49
N ALA A 89 0.83 -11.90 17.64
CA ALA A 89 0.21 -11.70 18.96
C ALA A 89 -0.07 -13.04 19.68
N GLU A 90 -0.57 -14.06 18.96
CA GLU A 90 -0.75 -15.41 19.50
C GLU A 90 0.57 -16.01 19.98
N ARG A 91 1.64 -15.88 19.18
CA ARG A 91 2.98 -16.31 19.57
C ARG A 91 3.49 -15.58 20.81
N ASP A 92 3.30 -14.26 20.89
CA ASP A 92 3.77 -13.48 22.04
C ASP A 92 3.02 -13.85 23.33
N GLN A 93 1.72 -14.12 23.24
CA GLN A 93 0.93 -14.64 24.37
C GLN A 93 1.39 -16.02 24.83
N LEU A 94 1.83 -16.88 23.90
CA LEU A 94 2.34 -18.21 24.23
C LEU A 94 3.79 -18.19 24.76
N ASN A 95 4.56 -17.16 24.44
CA ASN A 95 5.95 -17.04 24.86
C ASN A 95 6.10 -16.44 26.26
N THR A 96 5.11 -15.69 26.75
CA THR A 96 5.13 -15.14 28.11
C THR A 96 4.55 -16.16 29.09
N VAL A 97 5.43 -16.75 29.89
CA VAL A 97 5.05 -17.84 30.80
C VAL A 97 5.62 -17.65 32.19
N TRP A 98 4.84 -18.08 33.19
CA TRP A 98 5.32 -18.23 34.55
C TRP A 98 6.32 -19.38 34.64
N ILE A 99 7.50 -19.12 35.21
CA ILE A 99 8.57 -20.12 35.34
C ILE A 99 8.59 -20.83 36.70
N GLY A 100 7.72 -20.44 37.63
CA GLY A 100 7.65 -21.04 38.96
C GLY A 100 8.77 -20.56 39.90
N LEU A 101 9.22 -19.32 39.70
CA LEU A 101 10.16 -18.60 40.55
C LEU A 101 9.41 -17.52 41.33
N SER A 102 9.70 -17.32 42.61
CA SER A 102 9.09 -16.27 43.43
C SER A 102 9.95 -15.88 44.62
N ASP A 103 9.83 -14.63 45.07
CA ASP A 103 10.41 -14.10 46.30
C ASP A 103 9.36 -13.56 47.29
N GLY A 104 8.07 -13.90 47.11
CA GLY A 104 6.98 -13.39 47.95
C GLY A 104 7.03 -13.81 49.44
N GLU A 105 7.85 -14.81 49.78
CA GLU A 105 8.16 -15.13 51.19
C GLU A 105 9.10 -14.10 51.82
N THR A 106 10.08 -13.62 51.06
CA THR A 106 11.15 -12.72 51.50
C THR A 106 11.70 -11.99 50.27
N GLU A 107 11.31 -10.72 50.13
CA GLU A 107 11.73 -9.83 49.03
C GLU A 107 13.25 -9.92 48.77
N GLY A 108 13.61 -10.19 47.51
CA GLY A 108 14.99 -10.38 47.06
C GLY A 108 15.55 -11.81 47.22
N ASP A 109 14.91 -12.68 48.01
CA ASP A 109 15.28 -14.09 48.18
C ASP A 109 14.44 -14.99 47.24
N TRP A 110 14.83 -15.03 45.97
CA TRP A 110 14.17 -15.81 44.92
C TRP A 110 14.32 -17.33 45.09
N LYS A 111 13.18 -18.03 45.14
CA LYS A 111 13.09 -19.49 45.25
C LYS A 111 12.22 -20.08 44.15
N TRP A 112 12.52 -21.30 43.78
CA TRP A 112 11.64 -22.11 42.93
C TRP A 112 10.50 -22.72 43.74
N VAL A 113 9.43 -23.11 43.08
CA VAL A 113 8.28 -23.83 43.68
C VAL A 113 8.63 -25.12 44.44
N ASP A 114 9.81 -25.69 44.21
CA ASP A 114 10.29 -26.87 44.93
C ASP A 114 11.09 -26.51 46.21
N GLY A 115 11.23 -25.22 46.50
CA GLY A 115 11.95 -24.66 47.63
C GLY A 115 13.45 -24.47 47.39
N SER A 116 13.99 -24.79 46.21
CA SER A 116 15.39 -24.55 45.90
C SER A 116 15.68 -23.07 45.65
N GLU A 117 16.85 -22.61 46.11
CA GLU A 117 17.30 -21.22 45.92
C GLU A 117 17.75 -20.95 44.47
N LEU A 118 17.52 -19.73 43.99
CA LEU A 118 18.03 -19.30 42.69
C LEU A 118 19.56 -19.11 42.72
N ILE A 119 20.28 -19.91 41.93
CA ILE A 119 21.75 -19.77 41.79
C ILE A 119 22.12 -18.70 40.75
N THR A 120 21.40 -18.64 39.63
CA THR A 120 21.66 -17.70 38.53
C THR A 120 20.35 -17.37 37.84
N GLY A 121 20.04 -16.08 37.73
CA GLY A 121 18.88 -15.57 37.01
C GLY A 121 19.25 -15.06 35.62
N PHE A 122 18.28 -15.13 34.71
CA PHE A 122 18.38 -14.56 33.36
C PHE A 122 17.47 -13.33 33.22
N TRP A 123 17.56 -12.44 34.19
CA TRP A 123 16.78 -11.20 34.29
C TRP A 123 17.05 -10.27 33.12
N TYR A 124 15.99 -9.64 32.63
CA TYR A 124 16.11 -8.53 31.69
C TYR A 124 16.87 -7.37 32.35
N PRO A 125 17.66 -6.57 31.60
CA PRO A 125 18.37 -5.42 32.18
C PRO A 125 17.42 -4.47 32.92
N GLY A 126 17.57 -4.40 34.24
CA GLY A 126 16.71 -3.59 35.12
C GLY A 126 15.87 -4.42 36.09
N GLU A 127 15.74 -5.73 35.85
CA GLU A 127 14.97 -6.66 36.67
C GLU A 127 15.85 -7.52 37.59
N PRO A 128 15.30 -8.06 38.70
CA PRO A 128 13.97 -7.74 39.23
C PRO A 128 13.93 -6.35 39.90
N ASN A 129 12.78 -5.69 39.87
CA ASN A 129 12.64 -4.29 40.32
C ASN A 129 11.55 -4.07 41.39
N SER A 130 10.76 -5.10 41.71
CA SER A 130 9.62 -5.13 42.63
C SER A 130 8.64 -3.97 42.40
N TYR A 131 8.32 -3.68 41.12
CA TYR A 131 7.50 -2.52 40.76
C TYR A 131 6.02 -2.73 41.12
N GLY A 132 5.67 -2.29 42.32
CA GLY A 132 4.29 -2.37 42.79
C GLY A 132 3.91 -3.75 43.30
N ASP A 133 4.83 -4.43 43.99
CA ASP A 133 4.64 -5.75 44.63
C ASP A 133 4.62 -6.88 43.59
N GLU A 134 5.79 -7.17 43.03
CA GLU A 134 6.00 -8.09 41.92
C GLU A 134 6.77 -9.32 42.37
N ASP A 135 6.08 -10.32 42.91
CA ASP A 135 6.76 -11.46 43.54
C ASP A 135 6.93 -12.69 42.62
N CYS A 136 6.49 -12.65 41.37
CA CYS A 136 6.45 -13.83 40.50
C CYS A 136 7.32 -13.69 39.25
N GLY A 137 8.16 -14.70 38.97
CA GLY A 137 9.04 -14.73 37.81
C GLY A 137 8.35 -15.16 36.52
N LEU A 138 8.44 -14.32 35.50
CA LEU A 138 8.05 -14.56 34.10
C LEU A 138 9.27 -14.78 33.22
N TYR A 139 9.09 -15.56 32.17
CA TYR A 139 9.97 -15.65 31.00
C TYR A 139 9.28 -15.09 29.77
N GLY A 140 10.05 -14.49 28.86
CA GLY A 140 9.58 -14.17 27.50
C GLY A 140 8.73 -12.91 27.39
N TYR A 141 8.71 -12.06 28.42
CA TYR A 141 8.04 -10.76 28.40
C TYR A 141 8.71 -9.79 27.40
N TRP A 142 10.04 -9.91 27.25
CA TRP A 142 10.86 -9.08 26.36
C TRP A 142 11.45 -9.88 25.19
N SER A 143 11.94 -9.16 24.17
CA SER A 143 12.48 -9.76 22.93
C SER A 143 13.92 -10.26 23.02
N ASP A 144 14.61 -10.06 24.16
CA ASP A 144 15.94 -10.60 24.35
C ASP A 144 15.89 -12.15 24.37
N PRO A 145 16.76 -12.84 23.61
CA PRO A 145 16.70 -14.29 23.50
C PRO A 145 17.23 -15.04 24.73
N VAL A 146 17.92 -14.36 25.65
CA VAL A 146 18.58 -14.99 26.81
C VAL A 146 18.13 -14.34 28.11
N ASN A 147 18.31 -13.02 28.23
CA ASN A 147 18.06 -12.24 29.44
C ASN A 147 16.69 -11.56 29.33
N ASN A 148 15.62 -12.31 29.59
CA ASN A 148 14.25 -11.84 29.40
C ASN A 148 13.32 -12.17 30.56
N TRP A 149 13.88 -12.54 31.72
CA TRP A 149 13.08 -12.75 32.90
C TRP A 149 12.62 -11.42 33.49
N ASN A 150 11.41 -11.44 34.06
CA ASN A 150 10.79 -10.29 34.70
C ASN A 150 10.12 -10.75 35.98
N ASP A 151 10.20 -9.95 37.03
CA ASP A 151 9.31 -10.07 38.17
C ASP A 151 7.98 -9.38 37.84
N TYR A 152 6.85 -9.96 38.26
CA TYR A 152 5.54 -9.45 37.87
C TYR A 152 4.47 -9.82 38.90
N PRO A 153 3.32 -9.10 38.96
CA PRO A 153 2.31 -9.37 39.96
C PRO A 153 1.71 -10.77 39.75
N CYS A 154 1.76 -11.59 40.78
CA CYS A 154 1.30 -12.97 40.77
C CYS A 154 -0.19 -13.17 40.44
N ASN A 155 -0.99 -12.09 40.51
CA ASN A 155 -2.41 -12.12 40.20
C ASN A 155 -2.74 -12.06 38.70
N GLN A 156 -1.72 -11.90 37.84
CA GLN A 156 -1.88 -11.79 36.40
C GLN A 156 -2.04 -13.16 35.74
N GLN A 157 -2.76 -13.18 34.62
CA GLN A 157 -3.10 -14.43 33.93
C GLN A 157 -2.14 -14.70 32.76
N PHE A 158 -1.10 -15.48 33.04
CA PHE A 158 -0.20 -16.04 32.02
C PHE A 158 -0.24 -17.57 32.02
N PHE A 159 0.31 -18.17 30.96
CA PHE A 159 0.50 -19.62 30.89
C PHE A 159 1.65 -20.05 31.80
N TRP A 160 1.64 -21.32 32.20
CA TRP A 160 2.69 -21.89 33.05
C TRP A 160 3.58 -22.82 32.22
N ILE A 161 4.90 -22.67 32.36
CA ILE A 161 5.79 -23.73 31.90
C ILE A 161 5.88 -24.77 33.02
N SER A 162 5.27 -25.93 32.79
CA SER A 162 5.41 -27.07 33.69
C SER A 162 6.59 -27.92 33.22
N LEU A 163 7.68 -27.93 33.98
CA LEU A 163 8.67 -28.99 33.84
C LEU A 163 8.04 -30.27 34.39
N CYS A 164 7.82 -31.25 33.52
CA CYS A 164 7.14 -32.50 33.87
C CYS A 164 8.09 -33.38 34.70
N PHE A 165 8.31 -33.02 35.96
CA PHE A 165 8.90 -33.89 36.96
C PHE A 165 7.74 -34.47 37.79
N SER A 166 7.38 -35.72 37.49
CA SER A 166 6.38 -36.55 38.17
C SER A 166 5.05 -36.73 37.44
N SER A 167 4.67 -37.99 37.36
CA SER A 167 3.60 -38.65 36.61
C SER A 167 2.17 -38.34 37.07
N ASN A 168 1.85 -37.09 37.46
CA ASN A 168 0.53 -36.78 38.02
C ASN A 168 -0.05 -35.41 37.55
N PRO A 169 -1.07 -35.40 36.68
CA PRO A 169 -1.64 -34.17 36.09
C PRO A 169 -2.46 -33.30 37.07
N LEU A 170 -2.65 -33.73 38.32
CA LEU A 170 -3.35 -32.94 39.36
C LEU A 170 -2.50 -31.80 39.96
N ASN A 171 -1.20 -31.73 39.65
CA ASN A 171 -0.31 -30.69 40.21
C ASN A 171 -0.42 -29.32 39.54
N LEU A 172 -1.01 -29.20 38.34
CA LEU A 172 -1.14 -27.91 37.63
C LEU A 172 -1.98 -26.88 38.40
N TYR A 173 -3.06 -27.33 39.06
CA TYR A 173 -3.90 -26.44 39.88
C TYR A 173 -3.22 -26.07 41.21
N ASN A 174 -2.36 -26.94 41.71
CA ASN A 174 -1.60 -26.71 42.94
C ASN A 174 -0.46 -25.71 42.70
N PHE A 175 0.18 -25.74 41.53
CA PHE A 175 1.24 -24.79 41.13
C PHE A 175 0.81 -23.32 41.31
N GLN A 176 -0.40 -22.94 40.88
CA GLN A 176 -0.92 -21.57 41.06
C GLN A 176 -1.06 -21.12 42.53
N SER A 177 -1.11 -22.06 43.47
CA SER A 177 -1.20 -21.79 44.92
C SER A 177 0.14 -21.78 45.63
N GLN A 178 1.20 -22.34 45.02
CA GLN A 178 2.54 -22.43 45.63
C GLN A 178 3.41 -21.21 45.33
N VAL A 179 2.98 -20.35 44.42
CA VAL A 179 3.64 -19.08 44.05
C VAL A 179 2.91 -17.87 44.65
N LYS A 180 2.03 -18.10 45.64
CA LYS A 180 1.25 -17.08 46.35
C LYS A 180 1.49 -17.19 47.84
#